data_AF-A0A8E4RER0-F1
#
_entry.id   AF-A0A8E4RER0-F1
#
_cell.length_a   1.000
_cell.length_b   1.000
_cell.length_c   1.000
_cell.angle_alpha   90.00
_cell.angle_beta   90.00
_cell.angle_gamma   90.00
#
_symmetry.space_group_name_H-M   'P 1'
#
loop_
_entity.id
_entity.type
_entity.pdbx_description
1 polymer ?
#
loop_
_entity_poly.entity_id
_entity_poly.type
_entity_poly.pdbx_seq_one_letter_code
_entity_poly.pdbx_strand_id
1 'polypeptide(L)'
;LNPDEIFDQVAAINKESLLYYNKKLSNVVFMGMGEPLMNYKNVIKSIEKITSPEGLGMSPKRITVSTSGVPKIIKKMADDEVKFNLAVSLHSAIDEVRTSIMPFNATFPLKDLKEALEYWYEKTERVITYEYVVWGGINDKKEDINALIQFCKHVPCKVNLIEYNPIGDPEFKQASPEAINNY
;
A
#
# COMPACT_ATOMS: atom_id res chain seq x y z
N LEU A 1 -14.92 -7.80 -5.84
CA LEU A 1 -15.25 -6.92 -6.99
C LEU A 1 -14.69 -7.53 -8.27
N ASN A 2 -15.51 -7.58 -9.31
CA ASN A 2 -15.13 -7.91 -10.67
C ASN A 2 -14.27 -6.78 -11.27
N PRO A 3 -13.55 -7.03 -12.37
CA PRO A 3 -12.70 -6.03 -13.00
C PRO A 3 -13.46 -4.75 -13.38
N ASP A 4 -14.70 -4.92 -13.86
CA ASP A 4 -15.55 -3.80 -14.30
C ASP A 4 -15.99 -2.92 -13.14
N GLU A 5 -16.37 -3.51 -12.01
CA GLU A 5 -16.75 -2.75 -10.81
C GLU A 5 -15.58 -1.92 -10.25
N ILE A 6 -14.34 -2.38 -10.44
CA ILE A 6 -13.14 -1.63 -10.05
C ILE A 6 -12.86 -0.50 -11.06
N PHE A 7 -12.96 -0.80 -12.36
CA PHE A 7 -12.77 0.18 -13.42
C PHE A 7 -13.81 1.31 -13.33
N ASP A 8 -15.08 0.97 -13.10
CA ASP A 8 -16.20 1.90 -13.06
C ASP A 8 -16.03 2.95 -11.95
N GLN A 9 -15.45 2.58 -10.81
CA GLN A 9 -15.11 3.56 -9.76
C GLN A 9 -14.14 4.63 -10.28
N VAL A 10 -13.11 4.24 -11.01
CA VAL A 10 -12.12 5.18 -11.57
C VAL A 10 -12.73 6.00 -12.70
N ALA A 11 -13.48 5.35 -13.59
CA ALA A 11 -14.12 6.00 -14.73
C ALA A 11 -15.18 7.02 -14.28
N ALA A 12 -16.01 6.68 -13.30
CA ALA A 12 -17.02 7.57 -12.73
C ALA A 12 -16.36 8.82 -12.13
N ILE A 13 -15.35 8.65 -11.28
CA ILE A 13 -14.66 9.79 -10.66
C ILE A 13 -13.90 10.63 -11.69
N ASN A 14 -13.32 10.02 -12.72
CA ASN A 14 -12.69 10.76 -13.81
C ASN A 14 -13.70 11.60 -14.61
N LYS A 15 -14.91 11.06 -14.84
CA LYS A 15 -16.00 11.80 -15.49
C LYS A 15 -16.42 13.02 -14.67
N GLU A 16 -16.62 12.86 -13.36
CA GLU A 16 -16.95 13.99 -12.47
C GLU A 16 -15.81 15.02 -12.43
N SER A 17 -14.56 14.57 -12.40
CA SER A 17 -13.38 15.46 -12.41
C SER A 17 -13.31 16.30 -13.68
N LEU A 18 -13.58 15.70 -14.84
CA LEU A 18 -13.66 16.40 -16.11
C LEU A 18 -14.83 17.39 -16.14
N LEU A 19 -16.00 17.00 -15.62
CA LEU A 19 -17.19 17.83 -15.62
C LEU A 19 -17.02 19.10 -14.78
N TYR A 20 -16.54 18.97 -13.54
CA TYR A 20 -16.48 20.09 -12.61
C TYR A 20 -15.16 20.85 -12.61
N TYR A 21 -14.06 20.20 -13.02
CA TYR A 21 -12.71 20.77 -12.91
C TYR A 21 -11.94 20.79 -14.23
N ASN A 22 -12.50 20.24 -15.31
CA ASN A 22 -11.86 20.11 -16.63
C ASN A 22 -10.45 19.50 -16.54
N LYS A 23 -10.29 18.50 -15.66
CA LYS A 23 -9.02 17.80 -15.41
C LYS A 23 -9.25 16.31 -15.40
N LYS A 24 -8.32 15.56 -16.00
CA LYS A 24 -8.26 14.11 -15.85
C LYS A 24 -7.63 13.75 -14.50
N LEU A 25 -7.93 12.55 -14.00
CA LEU A 25 -7.24 12.02 -12.83
C LEU A 25 -5.74 11.88 -13.10
N SER A 26 -4.93 12.30 -12.13
CA SER A 26 -3.47 12.24 -12.23
C SER A 26 -2.88 10.96 -11.65
N ASN A 27 -3.57 10.31 -10.70
CA ASN A 27 -3.09 9.15 -9.96
C ASN A 27 -4.27 8.28 -9.50
N VAL A 28 -4.02 6.98 -9.32
CA VAL A 28 -4.96 6.02 -8.72
C VAL A 28 -4.21 5.18 -7.69
N VAL A 29 -4.76 5.08 -6.49
CA VAL A 29 -4.21 4.29 -5.38
C VAL A 29 -5.24 3.25 -4.96
N PHE A 30 -4.87 1.98 -4.98
CA PHE A 30 -5.71 0.88 -4.51
C PHE A 30 -5.56 0.75 -2.99
N MET A 31 -6.18 1.69 -2.27
CA MET A 31 -6.22 1.78 -0.80
C MET A 31 -7.66 1.85 -0.26
N GLY A 32 -8.62 1.38 -1.05
CA GLY A 32 -10.03 1.30 -0.66
C GLY A 32 -10.32 0.08 0.22
N MET A 33 -11.58 -0.37 0.21
CA MET A 33 -11.99 -1.53 1.01
C MET A 33 -11.42 -2.86 0.49
N GLY A 34 -10.92 -3.68 1.40
CA GLY A 34 -10.43 -5.03 1.14
C GLY A 34 -8.93 -5.10 0.82
N GLU A 35 -8.40 -6.32 0.72
CA GLU A 35 -7.00 -6.58 0.36
C GLU A 35 -6.88 -6.81 -1.17
N PRO A 36 -6.26 -5.89 -1.94
CA PRO A 36 -6.18 -6.01 -3.39
C PRO A 36 -5.52 -7.32 -3.86
N LEU A 37 -4.51 -7.81 -3.15
CA LEU A 37 -3.78 -9.03 -3.56
C LEU A 37 -4.60 -10.31 -3.37
N MET A 38 -5.62 -10.30 -2.51
CA MET A 38 -6.58 -11.41 -2.40
C MET A 38 -7.56 -11.45 -3.59
N ASN A 39 -7.63 -10.37 -4.37
CA ASN A 39 -8.44 -10.27 -5.59
C ASN A 39 -7.55 -10.02 -6.83
N TYR A 40 -6.31 -10.51 -6.80
CA TYR A 40 -5.24 -10.18 -7.75
C TYR A 40 -5.66 -10.24 -9.23
N LYS A 41 -6.30 -11.35 -9.64
CA LYS A 41 -6.73 -11.55 -11.03
C LYS A 41 -7.64 -10.43 -11.53
N ASN A 42 -8.56 -9.97 -10.68
CA ASN A 42 -9.51 -8.93 -11.07
C ASN A 42 -8.88 -7.53 -11.00
N VAL A 43 -7.96 -7.31 -10.05
CA VAL A 43 -7.16 -6.08 -9.96
C VAL A 43 -6.27 -5.88 -11.19
N ILE A 44 -5.57 -6.93 -11.65
CA ILE A 44 -4.74 -6.81 -12.86
C ILE A 44 -5.60 -6.48 -14.08
N LYS A 45 -6.72 -7.19 -14.28
CA LYS A 45 -7.63 -6.93 -15.39
C LYS A 45 -8.23 -5.53 -15.36
N SER A 46 -8.53 -4.98 -14.18
CA SER A 46 -9.03 -3.61 -14.07
C SER A 46 -7.92 -2.59 -14.38
N ILE A 47 -6.69 -2.82 -13.92
CA ILE A 47 -5.54 -1.97 -14.26
C ILE A 47 -5.25 -1.99 -15.76
N GLU A 48 -5.31 -3.15 -16.42
CA GLU A 48 -5.21 -3.26 -17.88
C GLU A 48 -6.25 -2.39 -18.58
N LYS A 49 -7.51 -2.44 -18.13
CA LYS A 49 -8.58 -1.57 -18.67
C LYS A 49 -8.33 -0.09 -18.38
N ILE A 50 -7.89 0.28 -17.18
CA ILE A 50 -7.58 1.67 -16.82
C ILE A 50 -6.45 2.22 -17.72
N THR A 51 -5.46 1.40 -18.04
CA THR A 51 -4.24 1.82 -18.74
C THR A 51 -4.34 1.67 -20.27
N SER A 52 -5.31 0.90 -20.76
CA SER A 52 -5.56 0.74 -22.20
C SER A 52 -5.93 2.06 -22.88
N PRO A 53 -5.53 2.27 -24.15
CA PRO A 53 -5.95 3.43 -24.96
C PRO A 53 -7.46 3.55 -25.13
N GLU A 54 -8.17 2.40 -25.21
CA GLU A 54 -9.63 2.33 -25.31
C GLU A 54 -10.32 2.60 -23.97
N GLY A 55 -9.61 2.44 -22.85
CA GLY A 55 -10.05 2.79 -21.52
C GLY A 55 -9.74 4.25 -21.16
N LEU A 56 -8.97 4.46 -20.09
CA LEU A 56 -8.62 5.83 -19.64
C LEU A 56 -7.27 6.32 -20.17
N GLY A 57 -6.47 5.44 -20.81
CA GLY A 57 -5.14 5.76 -21.31
C GLY A 57 -4.17 6.23 -20.23
N MET A 58 -4.41 5.84 -18.97
CA MET A 58 -3.59 6.28 -17.84
C MET A 58 -2.24 5.58 -17.86
N SER A 59 -1.15 6.30 -17.59
CA SER A 59 0.16 5.66 -17.43
C SER A 59 0.14 4.72 -16.22
N PRO A 60 0.57 3.45 -16.35
CA PRO A 60 0.65 2.52 -15.21
C PRO A 60 1.52 3.05 -14.06
N LYS A 61 2.50 3.92 -14.35
CA LYS A 61 3.36 4.56 -13.34
C LYS A 61 2.60 5.50 -12.40
N ARG A 62 1.38 5.89 -12.74
CA ARG A 62 0.47 6.72 -11.93
C ARG A 62 -0.44 5.88 -11.03
N ILE A 63 -0.34 4.56 -11.14
CA ILE A 63 -1.10 3.60 -10.36
C ILE A 63 -0.21 3.03 -9.26
N THR A 64 -0.74 2.96 -8.05
CA THR A 64 -0.10 2.30 -6.92
C THR A 64 -1.05 1.26 -6.34
N VAL A 65 -0.59 0.02 -6.23
CA VAL A 65 -1.33 -1.05 -5.55
C VAL A 65 -0.79 -1.19 -4.13
N SER A 66 -1.64 -0.98 -3.13
CA SER A 66 -1.29 -1.21 -1.73
C SER A 66 -1.63 -2.63 -1.31
N THR A 67 -0.88 -3.18 -0.36
CA THR A 67 -1.15 -4.49 0.23
C THR A 67 -0.79 -4.53 1.71
N SER A 68 -1.53 -5.35 2.46
CA SER A 68 -1.22 -5.77 3.83
C SER A 68 -0.07 -6.77 3.90
N GLY A 69 0.52 -7.14 2.76
CA GLY A 69 1.73 -7.95 2.69
C GLY A 69 1.45 -9.43 2.44
N VAL A 70 0.94 -9.77 1.24
CA VAL A 70 0.74 -11.18 0.81
C VAL A 70 1.99 -11.66 0.05
N PRO A 71 2.96 -12.36 0.68
CA PRO A 71 4.31 -12.54 0.13
C PRO A 71 4.31 -13.27 -1.21
N LYS A 72 3.50 -14.34 -1.33
CA LYS A 72 3.36 -15.12 -2.56
C LYS A 72 2.87 -14.28 -3.74
N ILE A 73 1.93 -13.36 -3.50
CA ILE A 73 1.37 -12.53 -4.57
C ILE A 73 2.32 -11.37 -4.90
N ILE A 74 3.06 -10.82 -3.93
CA ILE A 74 4.13 -9.85 -4.21
C ILE A 74 5.18 -10.45 -5.16
N LYS A 75 5.66 -11.66 -4.88
CA LYS A 75 6.59 -12.36 -5.76
C LYS A 75 5.98 -12.59 -7.14
N LYS A 76 4.72 -13.04 -7.21
CA LYS A 76 3.99 -13.19 -8.47
C LYS A 76 3.87 -11.89 -9.27
N MET A 77 3.61 -10.75 -8.62
CA MET A 77 3.55 -9.46 -9.32
C MET A 77 4.90 -9.08 -9.93
N ALA A 78 6.00 -9.41 -9.25
CA ALA A 78 7.33 -9.21 -9.78
C ALA A 78 7.58 -10.08 -11.03
N ASP A 79 7.18 -11.35 -10.97
CA ASP A 79 7.28 -12.30 -12.10
C ASP A 79 6.38 -11.91 -13.28
N ASP A 80 5.20 -11.35 -13.01
CA ASP A 80 4.28 -10.85 -14.03
C ASP A 80 4.75 -9.50 -14.64
N GLU A 81 5.91 -8.97 -14.21
CA GLU A 81 6.52 -7.71 -14.67
C GLU A 81 5.57 -6.51 -14.67
N VAL A 82 4.73 -6.42 -13.63
CA VAL A 82 3.71 -5.37 -13.54
C VAL A 82 4.33 -3.97 -13.66
N LYS A 83 3.61 -3.05 -14.30
CA LYS A 83 4.11 -1.70 -14.63
C LYS A 83 3.72 -0.62 -13.62
N PHE A 84 2.94 -0.97 -12.59
CA PHE A 84 2.49 -0.07 -11.52
C PHE A 84 3.40 -0.12 -10.28
N ASN A 85 3.20 0.81 -9.35
CA ASN A 85 3.99 0.90 -8.12
C ASN A 85 3.41 0.01 -7.00
N LEU A 86 4.26 -0.43 -6.08
CA LEU A 86 3.88 -1.20 -4.90
C LEU A 86 3.95 -0.32 -3.65
N ALA A 87 2.86 -0.31 -2.89
CA ALA A 87 2.84 0.17 -1.51
C ALA A 87 2.53 -0.98 -0.55
N VAL A 88 3.09 -0.93 0.66
CA VAL A 88 2.88 -1.94 1.70
C VAL A 88 2.43 -1.25 2.98
N SER A 89 1.26 -1.64 3.48
CA SER A 89 0.77 -1.28 4.80
C SER A 89 1.60 -2.02 5.86
N LEU A 90 2.70 -1.40 6.27
CA LEU A 90 3.68 -1.99 7.19
C LEU A 90 3.22 -1.82 8.63
N HIS A 91 3.01 -0.57 9.04
CA HIS A 91 2.45 -0.13 10.33
C HIS A 91 3.24 -0.52 11.59
N SER A 92 4.02 -1.59 11.58
CA SER A 92 5.09 -1.84 12.54
C SER A 92 6.11 -2.77 11.90
N ALA A 93 7.38 -2.57 12.25
CA ALA A 93 8.48 -3.47 11.88
C ALA A 93 8.85 -4.45 13.02
N ILE A 94 7.93 -4.64 13.99
CA ILE A 94 8.03 -5.60 15.09
C ILE A 94 6.84 -6.55 14.97
N ASP A 95 7.08 -7.87 14.89
CA ASP A 95 6.05 -8.85 14.55
C ASP A 95 4.89 -8.86 15.54
N GLU A 96 5.16 -8.74 16.84
CA GLU A 96 4.14 -8.75 17.89
C GLU A 96 3.22 -7.53 17.79
N VAL A 97 3.81 -6.34 17.62
CA VAL A 97 3.07 -5.08 17.47
C VAL A 97 2.31 -5.07 16.14
N ARG A 98 2.92 -5.56 15.06
CA ARG A 98 2.25 -5.67 13.77
C ARG A 98 1.05 -6.62 13.85
N THR A 99 1.18 -7.73 14.57
CA THR A 99 0.10 -8.69 14.74
C THR A 99 -1.06 -8.13 15.56
N SER A 100 -0.80 -7.29 16.57
CA SER A 100 -1.88 -6.67 17.35
C SER A 100 -2.69 -5.65 16.53
N ILE A 101 -2.03 -4.92 15.63
CA ILE A 101 -2.69 -3.94 14.74
C ILE A 101 -3.35 -4.64 13.54
N MET A 102 -2.65 -5.62 12.96
CA MET A 102 -3.01 -6.32 11.74
C MET A 102 -2.90 -7.84 11.98
N PRO A 103 -3.96 -8.51 12.47
CA PRO A 103 -3.95 -9.95 12.74
C PRO A 103 -3.53 -10.81 11.53
N PHE A 104 -3.66 -10.26 10.32
CA PHE A 104 -3.15 -10.84 9.09
C PHE A 104 -1.64 -11.19 9.12
N ASN A 105 -0.83 -10.47 9.91
CA ASN A 105 0.60 -10.74 10.10
C ASN A 105 0.87 -12.13 10.70
N ALA A 106 -0.05 -12.68 11.50
CA ALA A 106 0.12 -14.03 12.04
C ALA A 106 0.18 -15.10 10.95
N THR A 107 -0.43 -14.85 9.78
CA THR A 107 -0.35 -15.74 8.61
C THR A 107 0.87 -15.44 7.75
N PHE A 108 1.29 -14.17 7.70
CA PHE A 108 2.38 -13.68 6.86
C PHE A 108 3.30 -12.76 7.69
N PRO A 109 4.25 -13.36 8.44
CA PRO A 109 5.13 -12.61 9.34
C PRO A 109 6.08 -11.68 8.59
N LEU A 110 6.68 -10.73 9.30
CA LEU A 110 7.59 -9.74 8.71
C LEU A 110 8.77 -10.36 7.96
N LYS A 111 9.24 -11.52 8.41
CA LYS A 111 10.30 -12.27 7.71
C LYS A 111 9.90 -12.62 6.28
N ASP A 112 8.72 -13.21 6.09
CA ASP A 112 8.24 -13.63 4.77
C ASP A 112 7.93 -12.43 3.88
N LEU A 113 7.38 -11.37 4.50
CA LEU A 113 7.16 -10.09 3.82
C LEU A 113 8.49 -9.51 3.31
N LYS A 114 9.50 -9.41 4.18
CA LYS A 114 10.84 -8.92 3.81
C LYS A 114 11.41 -9.69 2.63
N GLU A 115 11.41 -11.03 2.68
CA GLU A 115 11.93 -11.86 1.59
C GLU A 115 11.19 -11.62 0.26
N ALA A 116 9.88 -11.35 0.30
CA ALA A 116 9.12 -11.01 -0.90
C ALA A 116 9.44 -9.61 -1.44
N LEU A 117 9.76 -8.66 -0.56
CA LEU A 117 10.13 -7.30 -0.95
C LEU A 117 11.54 -7.24 -1.54
N GLU A 118 12.49 -7.98 -0.98
CA GLU A 118 13.83 -8.17 -1.54
C GLU A 118 13.72 -8.75 -2.96
N TYR A 119 12.93 -9.80 -3.14
CA TYR A 119 12.67 -10.39 -4.45
C TYR A 119 11.99 -9.42 -5.43
N TRP A 120 10.98 -8.66 -4.97
CA TRP A 120 10.34 -7.63 -5.77
C TRP A 120 11.35 -6.62 -6.31
N TYR A 121 12.23 -6.11 -5.44
CA TYR A 121 13.22 -5.12 -5.84
C TYR A 121 14.27 -5.72 -6.78
N GLU A 122 14.77 -6.93 -6.48
CA GLU A 122 15.72 -7.64 -7.35
C GLU A 122 15.19 -7.83 -8.78
N LYS A 123 13.91 -8.15 -8.92
CA LYS A 123 13.30 -8.38 -10.24
C LYS A 123 12.88 -7.12 -10.97
N THR A 124 12.40 -6.11 -10.26
CA THR A 124 11.74 -4.96 -10.88
C THR A 124 12.56 -3.68 -10.85
N GLU A 125 13.56 -3.60 -9.97
CA GLU A 125 14.30 -2.38 -9.62
C GLU A 125 13.39 -1.20 -9.19
N ARG A 126 12.13 -1.48 -8.81
CA ARG A 126 11.16 -0.47 -8.40
C ARG A 126 11.16 -0.26 -6.89
N VAL A 127 11.36 0.99 -6.49
CA VAL A 127 11.28 1.44 -5.09
C VAL A 127 9.90 1.12 -4.51
N ILE A 128 9.90 0.60 -3.28
CA ILE A 128 8.68 0.27 -2.52
C ILE A 128 8.27 1.46 -1.65
N THR A 129 6.98 1.70 -1.50
CA THR A 129 6.47 2.65 -0.50
C THR A 129 5.95 1.89 0.72
N TYR A 130 6.42 2.24 1.91
CA TYR A 130 5.85 1.77 3.17
C TYR A 130 4.85 2.79 3.68
N GLU A 131 3.61 2.35 3.88
CA GLU A 131 2.57 3.12 4.57
C GLU A 131 2.65 2.79 6.06
N TYR A 132 2.85 3.81 6.89
CA TYR A 132 3.12 3.65 8.31
C TYR A 132 2.28 4.63 9.12
N VAL A 133 1.17 4.14 9.68
CA VAL A 133 0.36 4.91 10.61
C VAL A 133 1.02 4.84 11.99
N VAL A 134 1.13 5.98 12.67
CA VAL A 134 1.70 6.05 14.02
C VAL A 134 0.56 6.28 15.02
N TRP A 135 0.36 5.31 15.91
CA TRP A 135 -0.64 5.34 16.96
C TRP A 135 0.00 5.54 18.33
N GLY A 136 -0.60 6.44 19.11
CA GLY A 136 -0.18 6.75 20.46
C GLY A 136 -0.25 5.54 21.38
N GLY A 137 0.87 5.19 22.01
CA GLY A 137 1.00 4.07 22.94
C GLY A 137 1.14 2.68 22.31
N ILE A 138 1.12 2.57 20.97
CA ILE A 138 1.19 1.30 20.25
C ILE A 138 2.54 1.13 19.56
N ASN A 139 2.88 2.04 18.65
CA ASN A 139 4.08 2.00 17.82
C ASN A 139 4.79 3.37 17.77
N ASP A 140 4.72 4.13 18.86
CA ASP A 140 5.24 5.50 18.97
C ASP A 140 6.52 5.59 19.83
N LYS A 141 7.20 4.46 20.05
CA LYS A 141 8.41 4.40 20.88
C LYS A 141 9.67 4.43 20.01
N LYS A 142 10.80 4.77 20.64
CA LYS A 142 12.12 4.75 19.98
C LYS A 142 12.48 3.38 19.41
N GLU A 143 12.03 2.31 20.04
CA GLU A 143 12.23 0.93 19.57
C GLU A 143 11.51 0.67 18.24
N ASP A 144 10.29 1.20 18.06
CA ASP A 144 9.53 1.10 16.80
C ASP A 144 10.23 1.85 15.67
N ILE A 145 10.72 3.07 15.94
CA ILE A 145 11.50 3.87 14.98
C ILE A 145 12.76 3.11 14.55
N ASN A 146 13.51 2.57 15.51
CA ASN A 146 14.72 1.81 15.21
C ASN A 146 14.41 0.55 14.38
N ALA A 147 13.33 -0.16 14.71
CA ALA A 147 12.89 -1.33 13.96
C ALA A 147 12.55 -0.96 12.51
N LEU A 148 11.80 0.14 12.31
CA LEU A 148 11.49 0.66 10.98
C LEU A 148 12.76 1.02 10.20
N ILE A 149 13.71 1.74 10.83
CA ILE A 149 15.00 2.07 10.21
C ILE A 149 15.75 0.82 9.77
N GLN A 150 15.80 -0.24 10.59
CA GLN A 150 16.46 -1.49 10.19
C GLN A 150 15.72 -2.17 9.04
N PHE A 151 14.38 -2.21 9.09
CA PHE A 151 13.58 -2.81 8.03
C PHE A 151 13.78 -2.11 6.67
N CYS A 152 13.85 -0.78 6.68
CA CYS A 152 14.11 0.05 5.50
C CYS A 152 15.49 -0.17 4.87
N LYS A 153 16.46 -0.77 5.57
CA LYS A 153 17.79 -1.06 5.00
C LYS A 153 17.81 -2.26 4.06
N HIS A 154 16.76 -3.09 4.04
CA HIS A 154 16.73 -4.29 3.21
C HIS A 154 16.47 -4.01 1.74
N VAL A 155 15.69 -2.97 1.43
CA VAL A 155 15.32 -2.61 0.06
C VAL A 155 15.17 -1.10 -0.08
N PRO A 156 15.53 -0.50 -1.23
CA PRO A 156 15.25 0.91 -1.48
C PRO A 156 13.75 1.21 -1.34
N CYS A 157 13.43 2.10 -0.42
CA CYS A 157 12.06 2.40 -0.06
C CYS A 157 11.82 3.90 0.18
N LYS A 158 10.54 4.26 0.16
CA LYS A 158 10.01 5.49 0.74
C LYS A 158 9.13 5.12 1.92
N VAL A 159 9.08 5.98 2.93
CA VAL A 159 8.15 5.83 4.05
C VAL A 159 7.17 6.99 4.01
N ASN A 160 5.88 6.65 3.97
CA ASN A 160 4.78 7.57 4.16
C ASN A 160 4.30 7.42 5.61
N LEU A 161 4.63 8.41 6.44
CA LEU A 161 4.08 8.51 7.78
C LEU A 161 2.66 9.08 7.67
N ILE A 162 1.69 8.37 8.24
CA ILE A 162 0.27 8.71 8.17
C ILE A 162 -0.22 9.04 9.57
N GLU A 163 -0.84 10.22 9.69
CA GLU A 163 -1.59 10.57 10.89
C GLU A 163 -2.91 9.79 10.94
N TYR A 164 -3.17 9.15 12.06
CA TYR A 164 -4.41 8.43 12.31
C TYR A 164 -5.56 9.42 12.58
N ASN A 165 -6.60 9.31 11.76
CA ASN A 165 -7.87 10.00 12.00
C ASN A 165 -8.81 9.07 12.78
N PRO A 166 -9.21 9.41 14.01
CA PRO A 166 -10.05 8.53 14.83
C PRO A 166 -11.41 8.26 14.18
N ILE A 167 -11.75 6.97 14.02
CA ILE A 167 -13.03 6.51 13.45
C ILE A 167 -14.00 5.93 14.49
N GLY A 168 -13.73 6.15 15.78
CA GLY A 168 -14.59 5.75 16.89
C GLY A 168 -14.13 4.53 17.69
N ASP A 169 -13.05 3.87 17.28
CA ASP A 169 -12.40 2.84 18.08
C ASP A 169 -11.53 3.48 19.18
N PRO A 170 -11.83 3.25 20.48
CA PRO A 170 -11.09 3.86 21.58
C PRO A 170 -9.67 3.30 21.77
N GLU A 171 -9.36 2.12 21.20
CA GLU A 171 -8.05 1.48 21.32
C GLU A 171 -7.00 2.22 20.48
N PHE A 172 -7.39 2.76 19.33
CA PHE A 172 -6.50 3.50 18.44
C PHE A 172 -6.58 4.99 18.69
N LYS A 173 -5.45 5.59 19.04
CA LYS A 173 -5.32 7.04 19.27
C LYS A 173 -4.27 7.63 18.37
N GLN A 174 -4.50 8.86 17.93
CA GLN A 174 -3.50 9.63 17.20
C GLN A 174 -2.26 9.83 18.08
N ALA A 175 -1.08 9.58 17.52
CA ALA A 175 0.18 9.82 18.21
C ALA A 175 0.40 11.33 18.47
N SER A 176 1.22 11.65 19.46
CA SER A 176 1.56 13.05 19.74
C SER A 176 2.38 13.64 18.58
N PRO A 177 2.29 14.96 18.32
CA PRO A 177 3.13 15.60 17.31
C PRO A 177 4.64 15.39 17.55
N GLU A 178 5.05 15.31 18.81
CA GLU A 178 6.44 14.99 19.18
C GLU A 178 6.84 13.58 18.73
N ALA A 179 5.97 12.57 18.94
CA ALA A 179 6.23 11.22 18.49
C ALA A 179 6.33 11.14 16.96
N ILE A 180 5.44 11.83 16.23
CA ILE A 180 5.50 11.92 14.76
C ILE A 180 6.81 12.57 14.30
N ASN A 181 7.24 13.67 14.94
CA ASN A 181 8.47 14.38 14.58
C ASN A 181 9.77 13.58 14.86
N ASN A 182 9.70 12.56 15.72
CA ASN A 182 10.85 11.69 15.99
C ASN A 182 11.09 10.65 14.89
N TYR A 183 10.08 10.37 14.06
CA TYR A 183 10.18 9.49 12.89
C TYR A 183 10.81 10.22 11.68
#